data_AF-A0A164QAN1-F1
#
_entry.id   AF-A0A164QAN1-F1
#
_cell.length_a   1.000
_cell.length_b   1.000
_cell.length_c   1.000
_cell.angle_alpha   90.00
_cell.angle_beta   90.00
_cell.angle_gamma   90.00
#
_symmetry.space_group_name_H-M   'P 1'
#
loop_
_entity.id
_entity.type
_entity.pdbx_description
1 polymer ?
#
loop_
_entity_poly.entity_id
_entity_poly.type
_entity_poly.pdbx_seq_one_letter_code
_entity_poly.pdbx_strand_id
1 'polypeptide(L)'
;MTTRPDTARAERRRRMHERQAVVFGLLIAALAVVGLGALAVYTGAIDAPFDRPLSSPEAVDDLADVKVPCLPEGTLPAAAADVQVNVYNASGKDAPLGRLNQELLTSRGFTVLTTGNAPDLDGDGSSDVVAQTQIHFGVTGLAQAYTLAAHYDNPGLVLDTREASTVDLYVGADFEDVVDPELVGLSSDVPLESRAGCVAIEEITPQPLPVPPAEG
;
A
#
# COMPACT_ATOMS: atom_id res chain seq x y z
N MET A 1 -33.77 -4.57 85.26
CA MET A 1 -34.17 -4.66 83.84
C MET A 1 -32.94 -5.04 83.02
N THR A 2 -32.68 -6.33 82.87
CA THR A 2 -31.44 -6.87 82.26
C THR A 2 -31.72 -7.22 80.80
N THR A 3 -31.17 -6.44 79.87
CA THR A 3 -31.19 -6.77 78.44
C THR A 3 -30.23 -7.94 78.18
N ARG A 4 -30.76 -9.04 77.62
CA ARG A 4 -29.99 -10.25 77.29
C ARG A 4 -28.97 -9.95 76.17
N PRO A 5 -27.69 -10.34 76.31
CA PRO A 5 -26.62 -10.04 75.33
C PRO A 5 -26.79 -10.72 73.95
N ASP A 6 -27.71 -11.67 73.80
CA ASP A 6 -27.96 -12.37 72.53
C ASP A 6 -28.74 -11.53 71.49
N THR A 7 -29.59 -10.60 71.91
CA THR A 7 -30.40 -9.79 70.97
C THR A 7 -29.53 -8.80 70.19
N ALA A 8 -28.50 -8.23 70.83
CA ALA A 8 -27.59 -7.28 70.20
C ALA A 8 -26.71 -7.90 69.08
N ARG A 9 -26.35 -9.19 69.19
CA ARG A 9 -25.58 -9.91 68.16
C ARG A 9 -26.44 -10.31 66.96
N ALA A 10 -27.69 -10.71 67.20
CA ALA A 10 -28.64 -11.06 66.15
C ALA A 10 -29.04 -9.84 65.30
N GLU A 11 -29.28 -8.69 65.92
CA GLU A 11 -29.58 -7.44 65.20
C GLU A 11 -28.39 -6.97 64.33
N ARG A 12 -27.15 -7.16 64.79
CA ARG A 12 -25.95 -6.80 64.01
C ARG A 12 -25.76 -7.68 62.77
N ARG A 13 -26.05 -8.99 62.87
CA ARG A 13 -26.05 -9.92 61.73
C ARG A 13 -27.16 -9.60 60.73
N ARG A 14 -28.37 -9.26 61.23
CA ARG A 14 -29.52 -8.91 60.39
C ARG A 14 -29.25 -7.63 59.56
N ARG A 15 -28.68 -6.59 60.18
CA ARG A 15 -28.26 -5.36 59.47
C ARG A 15 -27.16 -5.59 58.44
N MET A 16 -26.29 -6.59 58.64
CA MET A 16 -25.23 -6.96 57.69
C MET A 16 -25.80 -7.71 56.47
N HIS A 17 -26.72 -8.64 56.69
CA HIS A 17 -27.44 -9.34 55.62
C HIS A 17 -28.38 -8.42 54.84
N GLU A 18 -29.04 -7.46 55.50
CA GLU A 18 -29.87 -6.44 54.85
C GLU A 18 -29.03 -5.55 53.92
N ARG A 19 -27.84 -5.11 54.34
CA ARG A 19 -26.92 -4.34 53.49
C ARG A 19 -26.37 -5.16 52.32
N GLN A 20 -26.01 -6.42 52.56
CA GLN A 20 -25.55 -7.32 51.50
C GLN A 20 -26.64 -7.59 50.46
N ALA A 21 -27.88 -7.84 50.90
CA ALA A 21 -29.01 -8.07 49.99
C ALA A 21 -29.30 -6.84 49.12
N VAL A 22 -29.19 -5.62 49.68
CA VAL A 22 -29.33 -4.38 48.90
C VAL A 22 -28.21 -4.27 47.85
N VAL A 23 -26.96 -4.53 48.23
CA VAL A 23 -25.82 -4.47 47.30
C VAL A 23 -25.94 -5.52 46.19
N PHE A 24 -26.25 -6.77 46.54
CA PHE A 24 -26.47 -7.83 45.56
C PHE A 24 -27.66 -7.53 44.65
N GLY A 25 -28.76 -7.00 45.19
CA GLY A 25 -29.90 -6.55 44.40
C GLY A 25 -29.53 -5.45 43.40
N LEU A 26 -28.75 -4.47 43.83
CA LEU A 26 -28.27 -3.38 42.97
C LEU A 26 -27.33 -3.89 41.86
N LEU A 27 -26.42 -4.82 42.20
CA LEU A 27 -25.53 -5.46 41.22
C LEU A 27 -26.31 -6.28 40.19
N ILE A 28 -27.30 -7.07 40.62
CA ILE A 28 -28.14 -7.87 39.71
C ILE A 28 -28.94 -6.95 38.80
N ALA A 29 -29.53 -5.87 39.33
CA ALA A 29 -30.27 -4.90 38.53
C ALA A 29 -29.37 -4.21 37.50
N ALA A 30 -28.16 -3.78 37.89
CA ALA A 30 -27.19 -3.19 36.98
C ALA A 30 -26.78 -4.17 35.87
N LEU A 31 -26.50 -5.44 36.24
CA LEU A 31 -26.15 -6.48 35.27
C LEU A 31 -27.28 -6.75 34.28
N ALA A 32 -28.54 -6.73 34.74
CA ALA A 32 -29.70 -6.89 33.88
C ALA A 32 -29.83 -5.74 32.87
N VAL A 33 -29.61 -4.49 33.29
CA VAL A 33 -29.63 -3.32 32.40
C VAL A 33 -28.52 -3.42 31.34
N VAL A 34 -27.30 -3.77 31.75
CA VAL A 34 -26.17 -3.96 30.82
C VAL A 34 -26.45 -5.11 29.85
N GLY A 35 -26.98 -6.23 30.33
CA GLY A 35 -27.31 -7.39 29.51
C GLY A 35 -28.40 -7.10 28.47
N LEU A 36 -29.45 -6.36 28.84
CA LEU A 36 -30.48 -5.91 27.91
C LEU A 36 -29.91 -4.95 26.85
N GLY A 37 -29.03 -4.03 27.25
CA GLY A 37 -28.33 -3.13 26.31
C GLY A 37 -27.46 -3.89 25.32
N ALA A 38 -26.67 -4.86 25.79
CA ALA A 38 -25.84 -5.71 24.95
C ALA A 38 -26.68 -6.54 23.97
N LEU A 39 -27.82 -7.08 24.42
CA LEU A 39 -28.73 -7.82 23.55
C LEU A 39 -29.32 -6.93 22.45
N ALA A 40 -29.73 -5.70 22.79
CA ALA A 40 -30.28 -4.74 21.82
C ALA A 40 -29.28 -4.41 20.70
N VAL A 41 -28.00 -4.20 21.05
CA VAL A 41 -26.91 -4.01 20.09
C VAL A 41 -26.68 -5.28 19.26
N TYR A 42 -26.62 -6.45 19.90
CA TYR A 42 -26.44 -7.73 19.19
C TYR A 42 -27.56 -8.02 18.18
N THR A 43 -28.80 -7.66 18.50
CA THR A 43 -29.95 -7.83 17.59
C THR A 43 -30.06 -6.73 16.53
N GLY A 44 -29.21 -5.70 16.57
CA GLY A 44 -29.28 -4.55 15.67
C GLY A 44 -30.49 -3.64 15.92
N ALA A 45 -31.07 -3.66 17.12
CA ALA A 45 -32.20 -2.80 17.49
C ALA A 45 -31.75 -1.38 17.85
N ILE A 46 -30.47 -1.22 18.23
CA ILE A 46 -29.82 0.06 18.53
C ILE A 46 -28.37 -0.03 18.01
N ASP A 47 -27.92 0.99 17.28
CA ASP A 47 -26.53 1.10 16.85
C ASP A 47 -25.60 1.38 18.06
N ALA A 48 -24.42 0.76 18.09
CA ALA A 48 -23.50 1.00 19.20
C ALA A 48 -22.92 2.42 19.09
N PRO A 49 -22.82 3.20 20.19
CA PRO A 49 -22.24 4.54 20.17
C PRO A 49 -20.72 4.56 19.92
N PHE A 50 -20.13 3.40 19.61
CA PHE A 50 -18.71 3.21 19.31
C PHE A 50 -18.48 2.54 17.96
N ASP A 51 -19.54 2.28 17.16
CA ASP A 51 -19.39 1.75 15.81
C ASP A 51 -18.70 2.81 14.95
N ARG A 52 -17.39 2.63 14.78
CA ARG A 52 -16.65 3.30 13.72
C ARG A 52 -16.73 2.38 12.50
N PRO A 53 -17.19 2.88 11.34
CA PRO A 53 -17.11 2.11 10.11
C PRO A 53 -15.65 1.72 9.88
N LEU A 54 -15.42 0.47 9.47
CA LEU A 54 -14.12 0.03 8.98
C LEU A 54 -13.84 0.83 7.69
N SER A 55 -12.96 1.82 7.78
CA SER A 55 -12.38 2.46 6.61
C SER A 55 -11.39 1.49 5.99
N SER A 56 -11.84 0.69 5.03
CA SER A 56 -10.94 0.09 4.06
C SER A 56 -10.59 1.22 3.09
N PRO A 57 -9.31 1.57 2.88
CA PRO A 57 -8.93 2.39 1.75
C PRO A 57 -9.54 1.79 0.50
N GLU A 58 -10.18 2.62 -0.32
CA GLU A 58 -10.58 2.21 -1.66
C GLU A 58 -9.31 1.74 -2.38
N ALA A 59 -9.35 0.60 -3.05
CA ALA A 59 -8.22 0.16 -3.85
C ALA A 59 -8.06 1.18 -4.98
N VAL A 60 -7.11 2.10 -4.80
CA VAL A 60 -6.72 3.05 -5.83
C VAL A 60 -6.07 2.23 -6.93
N ASP A 61 -6.70 2.19 -8.10
CA ASP A 61 -6.04 1.67 -9.29
C ASP A 61 -5.21 2.82 -9.86
N ASP A 62 -3.96 2.91 -9.38
CA ASP A 62 -3.01 3.97 -9.73
C ASP A 62 -2.74 4.07 -11.25
N LEU A 63 -3.16 3.06 -12.03
CA LEU A 63 -2.95 2.98 -13.46
C LEU A 63 -4.23 3.02 -14.29
N ALA A 64 -5.41 3.16 -13.68
CA ALA A 64 -6.70 3.09 -14.38
C ALA A 64 -6.79 4.05 -15.59
N ASP A 65 -6.24 5.26 -15.44
CA ASP A 65 -6.23 6.31 -16.46
C ASP A 65 -4.87 6.46 -17.17
N VAL A 66 -3.89 5.61 -16.84
CA VAL A 66 -2.54 5.67 -17.43
C VAL A 66 -2.55 5.01 -18.80
N LYS A 67 -2.31 5.83 -19.84
CA LYS A 67 -2.12 5.36 -21.20
C LYS A 67 -0.69 4.91 -21.42
N VAL A 68 -0.52 3.68 -21.93
CA VAL A 68 0.81 3.13 -22.26
C VAL A 68 1.23 3.59 -23.66
N PRO A 69 2.42 4.19 -23.83
CA PRO A 69 2.94 4.55 -25.15
C PRO A 69 3.26 3.33 -26.04
N CYS A 70 2.91 3.40 -27.32
CA CYS A 70 3.35 2.44 -28.33
C CYS A 70 4.83 2.63 -28.67
N LEU A 71 5.53 1.54 -28.96
CA LEU A 71 6.85 1.58 -29.57
C LEU A 71 6.74 1.90 -31.07
N PRO A 72 7.66 2.73 -31.60
CA PRO A 72 7.88 2.81 -33.05
C PRO A 72 8.22 1.43 -33.63
N GLU A 73 7.79 1.17 -34.87
CA GLU A 73 8.09 -0.10 -35.54
C GLU A 73 9.59 -0.36 -35.62
N GLY A 74 10.00 -1.59 -35.30
CA GLY A 74 11.40 -2.01 -35.35
C GLY A 74 12.27 -1.51 -34.20
N THR A 75 11.69 -0.94 -33.14
CA THR A 75 12.44 -0.54 -31.94
C THR A 75 13.13 -1.73 -31.31
N LEU A 76 14.46 -1.70 -31.24
CA LEU A 76 15.26 -2.75 -30.59
C LEU A 76 15.36 -2.51 -29.08
N PRO A 77 15.56 -3.57 -28.27
CA PRO A 77 15.86 -3.42 -26.86
C PRO A 77 17.13 -2.61 -26.64
N ALA A 78 17.12 -1.77 -25.60
CA ALA A 78 18.34 -1.11 -25.13
C ALA A 78 19.29 -2.17 -24.54
N ALA A 79 20.59 -1.99 -24.69
CA ALA A 79 21.53 -2.83 -23.96
C ALA A 79 21.36 -2.57 -22.45
N ALA A 80 21.32 -3.63 -21.63
CA ALA A 80 21.07 -3.49 -20.18
C ALA A 80 22.03 -2.47 -19.52
N ALA A 81 23.31 -2.47 -19.92
CA ALA A 81 24.30 -1.54 -19.40
C ALA A 81 23.99 -0.06 -19.71
N ASP A 82 23.27 0.22 -20.80
CA ASP A 82 22.84 1.57 -21.20
C ASP A 82 21.51 1.98 -20.56
N VAL A 83 20.81 1.05 -19.90
CA VAL A 83 19.58 1.32 -19.15
C VAL A 83 19.96 1.82 -17.76
N GLN A 84 19.87 3.14 -17.57
CA GLN A 84 20.09 3.81 -16.30
C GLN A 84 18.79 3.86 -15.49
N VAL A 85 18.80 3.24 -14.30
CA VAL A 85 17.60 3.04 -13.47
C VAL A 85 17.77 3.70 -12.10
N ASN A 86 16.79 4.50 -11.69
CA ASN A 86 16.59 4.85 -10.29
C ASN A 86 15.58 3.87 -9.67
N VAL A 87 15.84 3.33 -8.49
CA VAL A 87 14.94 2.32 -7.87
C VAL A 87 14.37 2.83 -6.56
N TYR A 88 13.05 2.89 -6.47
CA TYR A 88 12.34 3.42 -5.31
C TYR A 88 11.43 2.36 -4.70
N ASN A 89 11.49 2.21 -3.38
CA ASN A 89 10.49 1.46 -2.63
C ASN A 89 9.22 2.30 -2.52
N ALA A 90 8.17 1.88 -3.21
CA ALA A 90 6.85 2.50 -3.23
C ALA A 90 5.78 1.53 -2.69
N SER A 91 6.19 0.46 -1.99
CA SER A 91 5.28 -0.65 -1.66
C SER A 91 4.50 -0.46 -0.35
N GLY A 92 4.89 0.52 0.46
CA GLY A 92 4.41 0.67 1.84
C GLY A 92 4.85 -0.46 2.79
N LYS A 93 5.64 -1.43 2.33
CA LYS A 93 6.17 -2.54 3.14
C LYS A 93 7.47 -2.10 3.83
N ASP A 94 7.69 -2.60 5.05
CA ASP A 94 8.95 -2.43 5.80
C ASP A 94 10.15 -3.18 5.17
N ALA A 95 9.92 -3.94 4.10
CA ALA A 95 10.97 -4.63 3.38
C ALA A 95 11.84 -3.64 2.57
N PRO A 96 13.18 -3.85 2.50
CA PRO A 96 14.08 -2.95 1.78
C PRO A 96 14.04 -3.20 0.26
N LEU A 97 12.85 -3.14 -0.35
CA LEU A 97 12.61 -3.52 -1.75
C LEU A 97 13.45 -2.72 -2.76
N GLY A 98 13.76 -1.45 -2.46
CA GLY A 98 14.63 -0.64 -3.32
C GLY A 98 16.04 -1.23 -3.44
N ARG A 99 16.64 -1.66 -2.31
CA ARG A 99 17.97 -2.27 -2.30
C ARG A 99 17.96 -3.66 -2.92
N LEU A 100 16.93 -4.46 -2.63
CA LEU A 100 16.80 -5.80 -3.23
C LEU A 100 16.73 -5.72 -4.75
N ASN A 101 15.92 -4.81 -5.30
CA ASN A 101 15.83 -4.60 -6.74
C ASN A 101 17.11 -3.99 -7.32
N GLN A 102 17.84 -3.15 -6.60
CA GLN A 102 19.16 -2.71 -7.04
C GLN A 102 20.11 -3.90 -7.24
N GLU A 103 20.21 -4.81 -6.27
CA GLU A 103 21.09 -5.98 -6.35
C GLU A 103 20.69 -6.89 -7.53
N LEU A 104 19.39 -7.14 -7.68
CA LEU A 104 18.83 -7.93 -8.79
C LEU A 104 19.15 -7.30 -10.15
N LEU A 105 18.86 -6.01 -10.33
CA LEU A 105 19.08 -5.30 -11.60
C LEU A 105 20.58 -5.19 -11.94
N THR A 106 21.42 -4.89 -10.95
CA THR A 106 22.88 -4.87 -11.14
C THR A 106 23.40 -6.24 -11.58
N SER A 107 22.89 -7.33 -11.00
CA SER A 107 23.26 -8.69 -11.41
C SER A 107 22.84 -9.02 -12.85
N ARG A 108 21.80 -8.34 -13.36
CA ARG A 108 21.31 -8.44 -14.74
C ARG A 108 21.99 -7.45 -15.70
N GLY A 109 22.98 -6.71 -15.23
CA GLY A 109 23.79 -5.79 -16.04
C GLY A 109 23.17 -4.41 -16.24
N PHE A 110 22.10 -4.06 -15.52
CA PHE A 110 21.55 -2.71 -15.53
C PHE A 110 22.43 -1.73 -14.73
N THR A 111 22.42 -0.48 -15.15
CA THR A 111 23.12 0.60 -14.43
C THR A 111 22.17 1.25 -13.42
N VAL A 112 22.22 0.82 -12.16
CA VAL A 112 21.43 1.44 -11.09
C VAL A 112 22.12 2.69 -10.57
N LEU A 113 21.45 3.85 -10.68
CA LEU A 113 21.99 5.15 -10.30
C LEU A 113 21.74 5.49 -8.84
N THR A 114 20.52 5.26 -8.37
CA THR A 114 20.11 5.57 -7.00
C THR A 114 19.10 4.56 -6.47
N THR A 115 19.03 4.50 -5.14
CA THR A 115 17.97 3.77 -4.44
C THR A 115 17.41 4.58 -3.29
N GLY A 116 16.09 4.51 -3.07
CA GLY A 116 15.46 5.17 -1.94
C GLY A 116 14.03 4.71 -1.70
N ASN A 117 13.30 5.49 -0.92
CA ASN A 117 11.84 5.41 -0.88
C ASN A 117 11.25 6.31 -1.96
N ALA A 118 10.02 6.04 -2.37
CA ALA A 118 9.33 6.87 -3.35
C ALA A 118 9.27 8.35 -2.88
N PRO A 119 9.54 9.29 -3.80
CA PRO A 119 9.23 10.70 -3.58
C PRO A 119 7.70 10.91 -3.59
N ASP A 120 7.32 12.17 -3.48
CA ASP A 120 5.93 12.61 -3.66
C ASP A 120 5.61 12.62 -5.17
N LEU A 121 4.80 11.68 -5.63
CA LEU A 121 4.44 11.47 -7.04
C LEU A 121 3.25 12.35 -7.44
N ASP A 122 2.31 12.61 -6.53
CA ASP A 122 1.07 13.34 -6.82
C ASP A 122 1.08 14.82 -6.37
N GLY A 123 2.09 15.22 -5.61
CA GLY A 123 2.29 16.57 -5.09
C GLY A 123 1.53 16.87 -3.80
N ASP A 124 1.05 15.85 -3.07
CA ASP A 124 0.31 16.01 -1.81
C ASP A 124 1.19 16.34 -0.59
N GLY A 125 2.51 16.29 -0.76
CA GLY A 125 3.51 16.58 0.25
C GLY A 125 3.97 15.35 1.05
N SER A 126 3.61 14.14 0.65
CA SER A 126 4.00 12.89 1.31
C SER A 126 4.61 11.87 0.33
N SER A 127 5.35 10.89 0.87
CA SER A 127 5.87 9.79 0.03
C SER A 127 4.72 8.87 -0.36
N ASP A 128 4.63 8.57 -1.66
CA ASP A 128 3.55 7.74 -2.16
C ASP A 128 3.79 6.23 -2.00
N VAL A 129 2.66 5.54 -1.80
CA VAL A 129 2.57 4.08 -1.91
C VAL A 129 1.78 3.75 -3.15
N VAL A 130 2.36 2.94 -4.02
CA VAL A 130 1.70 2.46 -5.24
C VAL A 130 1.29 1.00 -5.08
N ALA A 131 0.08 0.67 -5.53
CA ALA A 131 -0.46 -0.68 -5.49
C ALA A 131 0.30 -1.59 -6.46
N GLN A 132 0.52 -1.14 -7.70
CA GLN A 132 1.24 -1.87 -8.74
C GLN A 132 2.65 -1.29 -8.97
N THR A 133 3.62 -2.15 -9.26
CA THR A 133 4.97 -1.77 -9.69
C THR A 133 4.91 -0.99 -11.00
N GLN A 134 5.54 0.19 -11.03
CA GLN A 134 5.47 1.11 -12.17
C GLN A 134 6.87 1.54 -12.62
N ILE A 135 7.02 1.77 -13.93
CA ILE A 135 8.23 2.31 -14.53
C ILE A 135 7.88 3.65 -15.16
N HIS A 136 8.47 4.72 -14.63
CA HIS A 136 8.31 6.07 -15.14
C HIS A 136 9.48 6.44 -16.05
N PHE A 137 9.17 7.09 -17.16
CA PHE A 137 10.17 7.42 -18.17
C PHE A 137 9.72 8.61 -19.02
N GLY A 138 10.72 9.27 -19.61
CA GLY A 138 10.50 10.32 -20.59
C GLY A 138 10.47 9.78 -22.01
N VAL A 139 10.13 10.63 -22.96
CA VAL A 139 10.04 10.26 -24.38
C VAL A 139 11.31 9.59 -24.93
N THR A 140 12.49 10.00 -24.45
CA THR A 140 13.79 9.46 -24.87
C THR A 140 14.15 8.12 -24.18
N GLY A 141 13.43 7.76 -23.11
CA GLY A 141 13.62 6.55 -22.32
C GLY A 141 12.70 5.39 -22.70
N LEU A 142 11.90 5.52 -23.77
CA LEU A 142 10.87 4.53 -24.13
C LEU A 142 11.42 3.11 -24.32
N ALA A 143 12.51 2.97 -25.08
CA ALA A 143 13.12 1.66 -25.33
C ALA A 143 13.72 1.07 -24.04
N GLN A 144 14.32 1.92 -23.20
CA GLN A 144 14.88 1.55 -21.90
C GLN A 144 13.79 1.06 -20.96
N ALA A 145 12.64 1.75 -20.93
CA ALA A 145 11.50 1.39 -20.09
C ALA A 145 10.91 0.04 -20.52
N TYR A 146 10.70 -0.20 -21.82
CA TYR A 146 10.22 -1.49 -22.32
C TYR A 146 11.24 -2.63 -22.09
N THR A 147 12.53 -2.34 -22.23
CA THR A 147 13.59 -3.31 -21.91
C THR A 147 13.56 -3.71 -20.44
N LEU A 148 13.47 -2.72 -19.54
CA LEU A 148 13.34 -2.97 -18.10
C LEU A 148 12.03 -3.71 -17.78
N ALA A 149 10.93 -3.35 -18.44
CA ALA A 149 9.61 -3.92 -18.18
C ALA A 149 9.53 -5.43 -18.43
N ALA A 150 10.35 -5.98 -19.34
CA ALA A 150 10.41 -7.43 -19.58
C ALA A 150 10.91 -8.24 -18.37
N HIS A 151 11.51 -7.58 -17.38
CA HIS A 151 12.02 -8.22 -16.16
C HIS A 151 11.01 -8.25 -15.01
N TYR A 152 9.84 -7.64 -15.16
CA TYR A 152 8.80 -7.57 -14.14
C TYR A 152 7.49 -8.12 -14.70
N ASP A 153 6.63 -8.68 -13.84
CA ASP A 153 5.33 -9.17 -14.26
C ASP A 153 4.38 -7.99 -14.53
N ASN A 154 4.19 -7.67 -15.81
CA ASN A 154 3.29 -6.63 -16.31
C ASN A 154 3.32 -5.29 -15.52
N PRO A 155 4.49 -4.65 -15.34
CA PRO A 155 4.58 -3.39 -14.58
C PRO A 155 3.86 -2.25 -15.30
N GLY A 156 3.36 -1.25 -14.60
CA GLY A 156 2.86 -0.01 -15.21
C GLY A 156 3.94 0.70 -16.03
N LEU A 157 3.56 1.30 -17.16
CA LEU A 157 4.45 2.13 -17.99
C LEU A 157 3.88 3.55 -18.03
N VAL A 158 4.53 4.46 -17.29
CA VAL A 158 4.05 5.83 -17.09
C VAL A 158 4.97 6.80 -17.83
N LEU A 159 4.41 7.52 -18.80
CA LEU A 159 5.13 8.60 -19.47
C LEU A 159 5.11 9.84 -18.59
N ASP A 160 6.27 10.40 -18.29
CA ASP A 160 6.40 11.68 -17.59
C ASP A 160 7.15 12.73 -18.43
N THR A 161 7.24 13.92 -17.87
CA THR A 161 7.81 15.11 -18.51
C THR A 161 9.34 15.15 -18.54
N ARG A 162 10.07 14.12 -18.07
CA ARG A 162 11.55 14.13 -18.10
C ARG A 162 12.05 14.12 -19.55
N GLU A 163 13.15 14.83 -19.79
CA GLU A 163 13.83 14.81 -21.10
C GLU A 163 14.92 13.72 -21.18
N ALA A 164 15.46 13.31 -20.02
CA ALA A 164 16.50 12.30 -19.92
C ALA A 164 15.97 10.89 -20.21
N SER A 165 16.84 10.01 -20.69
CA SER A 165 16.53 8.60 -20.96
C SER A 165 16.58 7.70 -19.71
N THR A 166 16.86 8.28 -18.54
CA THR A 166 16.82 7.59 -17.25
C THR A 166 15.40 7.16 -16.92
N VAL A 167 15.25 5.95 -16.42
CA VAL A 167 13.95 5.39 -16.00
C VAL A 167 13.90 5.26 -14.48
N ASP A 168 12.72 5.48 -13.90
CA ASP A 168 12.49 5.27 -12.48
C ASP A 168 11.62 4.05 -12.29
N LEU A 169 12.07 3.11 -11.47
CA LEU A 169 11.32 1.94 -11.07
C LEU A 169 10.73 2.19 -9.67
N TYR A 170 9.41 2.28 -9.59
CA TYR A 170 8.66 2.30 -8.35
C TYR A 170 8.18 0.89 -8.04
N VAL A 171 8.81 0.26 -7.04
CA VAL A 171 8.47 -1.11 -6.62
C VAL A 171 7.22 -1.05 -5.75
N GLY A 172 6.11 -1.55 -6.28
CA GLY A 172 4.78 -1.44 -5.68
C GLY A 172 4.46 -2.51 -4.64
N ALA A 173 3.26 -2.42 -4.07
CA ALA A 173 2.75 -3.38 -3.10
C ALA A 173 2.54 -4.78 -3.70
N ASP A 174 2.29 -4.87 -5.01
CA ASP A 174 2.15 -6.11 -5.78
C ASP A 174 3.47 -6.85 -6.01
N PHE A 175 4.62 -6.23 -5.76
CA PHE A 175 5.91 -6.84 -6.06
C PHE A 175 6.13 -8.10 -5.21
N GLU A 176 6.29 -9.23 -5.91
CA GLU A 176 6.65 -10.53 -5.35
C GLU A 176 8.07 -10.93 -5.73
N ASP A 177 8.38 -10.94 -7.03
CA ASP A 177 9.69 -11.25 -7.57
C ASP A 177 9.85 -10.67 -8.99
N VAL A 178 11.07 -10.76 -9.53
CA VAL A 178 11.37 -10.48 -10.93
C VAL A 178 11.13 -11.72 -11.80
N VAL A 179 10.82 -11.50 -13.08
CA VAL A 179 10.70 -12.58 -14.08
C VAL A 179 12.02 -13.36 -14.14
N ASP A 180 11.94 -14.69 -14.16
CA ASP A 180 13.11 -15.56 -14.28
C ASP A 180 13.96 -15.14 -15.51
N PRO A 181 15.30 -14.98 -15.38
CA PRO A 181 16.15 -14.57 -16.51
C PRO A 181 15.97 -15.40 -17.78
N GLU A 182 15.67 -16.70 -17.65
CA GLU A 182 15.45 -17.58 -18.81
C GLU A 182 14.12 -17.30 -19.53
N LEU A 183 13.18 -16.60 -18.87
CA LEU A 183 11.85 -16.28 -19.37
C LEU A 183 11.69 -14.84 -19.87
N VAL A 184 12.68 -13.96 -19.63
CA VAL A 184 12.65 -12.54 -20.05
C VAL A 184 12.47 -12.40 -21.58
N GLY A 185 12.89 -13.39 -22.36
CA GLY A 185 12.55 -13.48 -23.79
C GLY A 185 13.14 -12.38 -24.69
N LEU A 186 14.03 -11.53 -24.17
CA LEU A 186 14.66 -10.46 -24.93
C LEU A 186 15.92 -10.94 -25.66
N SER A 187 16.07 -10.55 -26.92
CA SER A 187 17.35 -10.59 -27.64
C SER A 187 17.64 -9.24 -28.28
N SER A 188 18.91 -8.87 -28.37
CA SER A 188 19.34 -7.55 -28.85
C SER A 188 18.98 -7.25 -30.31
N ASP A 189 18.69 -8.28 -31.09
CA ASP A 189 18.43 -8.25 -32.53
C ASP A 189 16.95 -8.46 -32.88
N VAL A 190 16.10 -8.77 -31.89
CA VAL A 190 14.66 -8.92 -32.07
C VAL A 190 13.96 -7.65 -31.60
N PRO A 191 13.14 -6.99 -32.45
CA PRO A 191 12.37 -5.82 -32.04
C PRO A 191 11.45 -6.10 -30.86
N LEU A 192 11.30 -5.10 -30.00
CA LEU A 192 10.34 -5.09 -28.91
C LEU A 192 8.91 -5.02 -29.45
N GLU A 193 7.99 -5.67 -28.74
CA GLU A 193 6.56 -5.61 -29.03
C GLU A 193 5.86 -4.57 -28.17
N SER A 194 5.05 -3.73 -28.81
CA SER A 194 4.16 -2.81 -28.09
C SER A 194 3.12 -3.57 -27.29
N ARG A 195 2.73 -3.02 -26.13
CA ARG A 195 1.64 -3.61 -25.35
C ARG A 195 0.29 -3.51 -26.06
N ALA A 196 -0.57 -4.48 -25.82
CA ALA A 196 -1.94 -4.45 -26.34
C ALA A 196 -2.68 -3.19 -25.85
N GLY A 197 -3.31 -2.47 -26.77
CA GLY A 197 -4.05 -1.25 -26.44
C GLY A 197 -3.18 -0.02 -26.16
N CYS A 198 -1.89 -0.05 -26.50
CA CYS A 198 -1.04 1.13 -26.43
C CYS A 198 -1.57 2.29 -27.30
N VAL A 199 -1.13 3.50 -26.98
CA VAL A 199 -1.51 4.74 -27.67
C VAL A 199 -0.25 5.42 -28.22
N ALA A 200 -0.36 6.15 -29.34
CA ALA A 200 0.76 6.92 -29.88
C ALA A 200 1.30 7.90 -28.82
N ILE A 201 2.63 8.00 -28.69
CA ILE A 201 3.25 8.75 -27.60
C ILE A 201 2.88 10.24 -27.63
N GLU A 202 2.64 10.79 -28.83
CA GLU A 202 2.22 12.18 -29.05
C GLU A 202 0.79 12.47 -28.58
N GLU A 203 -0.04 11.44 -28.40
CA GLU A 203 -1.44 11.55 -27.95
C GLU A 203 -1.58 11.36 -26.43
N ILE A 204 -0.47 11.10 -25.73
CA ILE A 204 -0.44 10.91 -24.29
C ILE A 204 0.02 12.22 -23.64
N THR A 205 -0.78 12.74 -22.72
CA THR A 205 -0.35 13.83 -21.84
C THR A 205 0.62 13.25 -20.82
N PRO A 206 1.90 13.66 -20.80
CA PRO A 206 2.86 13.14 -19.84
C PRO A 206 2.51 13.61 -18.42
N GLN A 207 2.76 12.73 -17.45
CA GLN A 207 2.65 13.07 -16.03
C GLN A 207 3.74 14.08 -15.63
N PRO A 208 3.46 14.97 -14.66
CA PRO A 208 4.50 15.83 -14.10
C PRO A 208 5.60 14.99 -13.44
N LEU A 209 6.78 15.59 -13.28
CA LEU A 209 7.83 14.95 -12.49
C LEU A 209 7.44 14.89 -11.02
N PRO A 210 7.87 13.84 -10.29
CA PRO A 210 7.73 13.79 -8.85
C PRO A 210 8.35 14.98 -8.16
N VAL A 211 7.71 15.43 -7.08
CA VAL A 211 8.25 16.47 -6.22
C VAL A 211 9.32 15.82 -5.33
N PRO A 212 10.58 16.30 -5.36
CA PRO A 212 11.59 15.80 -4.45
C PRO A 212 11.13 16.02 -3.00
N PRO A 213 11.40 15.08 -2.07
CA PRO A 213 11.02 15.24 -0.68
C PRO A 213 11.54 16.59 -0.15
N ALA A 214 10.68 17.36 0.52
CA ALA A 214 11.12 18.60 1.14
C ALA A 214 12.31 18.30 2.08
N GLU A 215 13.46 18.94 1.85
CA GLU A 215 14.61 18.81 2.76
C GLU A 215 14.22 19.35 4.14
N GLY A 216 14.00 18.45 5.09
CA GLY A 216 13.69 18.73 6.50
C GLY A 216 14.93 18.73 7.38
#